data_AF-A0A963PNI1-F1
#
_entry.id   AF-A0A963PNI1-F1
#
_cell.length_a   1.000
_cell.length_b   1.000
_cell.length_c   1.000
_cell.angle_alpha   90.00
_cell.angle_beta   90.00
_cell.angle_gamma   90.00
#
_symmetry.space_group_name_H-M   'P 1'
#
loop_
_entity.id
_entity.type
_entity.pdbx_description
1 polymer ?
#
loop_
_entity_poly.entity_id
_entity_poly.type
_entity_poly.pdbx_seq_one_letter_code
_entity_poly.pdbx_strand_id
1 'polypeptide(L)'
;MLGSADIKVRPLKLGLMVDPNSALQVREAIRLACTQWGGMFFPIIPVHKRMPASWREGPLKVPPAHDVVKGYLDGFDPDILVQFGRDLPKYVLDSKLKVIKPEDFWRSGRDKEANDPAYGIGVLDVLLDIFREHFKFKAKYPLKAIVPVIPKDSLQNPVQLLSP
;
A
#
# COMPACT_ATOMS: atom_id res chain seq x y z
N MET A 1 -31.26 -26.07 8.70
CA MET A 1 -31.36 -24.60 8.56
C MET A 1 -30.01 -24.10 8.05
N LEU A 2 -29.94 -23.64 6.81
CA LEU A 2 -28.79 -22.90 6.28
C LEU A 2 -29.18 -21.42 6.38
N GLY A 3 -28.73 -20.75 7.44
CA GLY A 3 -28.85 -19.30 7.55
C GLY A 3 -27.64 -18.66 6.89
N SER A 4 -27.85 -17.76 5.93
CA SER A 4 -26.80 -16.86 5.46
C SER A 4 -26.67 -15.70 6.43
N ALA A 5 -25.45 -15.35 6.81
CA ALA A 5 -25.16 -14.19 7.63
C ALA A 5 -24.33 -13.19 6.81
N ASP A 6 -24.87 -12.00 6.60
CA ASP A 6 -24.16 -10.89 5.96
C ASP A 6 -23.37 -10.11 7.02
N ILE A 7 -22.05 -10.26 7.01
CA ILE A 7 -21.15 -9.56 7.93
C ILE A 7 -20.47 -8.43 7.17
N LYS A 8 -20.69 -7.19 7.61
CA LYS A 8 -19.94 -6.04 7.11
C LYS A 8 -18.54 -6.05 7.71
N VAL A 9 -17.53 -6.22 6.86
CA VAL A 9 -16.12 -6.09 7.23
C VAL A 9 -15.57 -4.77 6.72
N ARG A 10 -14.62 -4.18 7.45
CA ARG A 10 -13.87 -3.02 6.95
C ARG A 10 -12.63 -3.47 6.16
N PRO A 11 -12.14 -2.65 5.22
CA PRO A 11 -10.86 -2.91 4.56
C PRO A 11 -9.71 -3.01 5.57
N LEU A 12 -8.75 -3.88 5.25
CA LEU A 12 -7.50 -4.01 5.98
C LEU A 12 -6.66 -2.75 5.78
N LYS A 13 -6.16 -2.19 6.88
CA LYS A 13 -5.33 -1.00 6.91
C LYS A 13 -3.87 -1.36 7.18
N LEU A 14 -2.95 -0.99 6.29
CA LEU A 14 -1.52 -1.27 6.47
C LEU A 14 -0.71 0.03 6.61
N GLY A 15 0.03 0.19 7.70
CA GLY A 15 1.00 1.27 7.84
C GLY A 15 2.30 0.92 7.14
N LEU A 16 2.60 1.54 5.99
CA LEU A 16 3.83 1.27 5.24
C LEU A 16 4.97 2.13 5.79
N MET A 17 5.78 1.53 6.66
CA MET A 17 6.85 2.20 7.40
C MET A 17 8.13 2.26 6.55
N VAL A 18 8.52 3.47 6.14
CA VAL A 18 9.67 3.69 5.24
C VAL A 18 10.69 4.66 5.83
N ASP A 19 11.95 4.50 5.46
CA ASP A 19 12.95 5.57 5.62
C ASP A 19 12.72 6.64 4.53
N PRO A 20 12.38 7.89 4.90
CA PRO A 20 12.11 8.96 3.94
C PRO A 20 13.32 9.32 3.07
N ASN A 21 14.54 8.96 3.48
CA ASN A 21 15.75 9.19 2.68
C ASN A 21 16.04 8.04 1.69
N SER A 22 15.27 6.94 1.76
CA SER A 22 15.45 5.80 0.88
C SER A 22 14.41 5.81 -0.24
N ALA A 23 14.79 6.37 -1.39
CA ALA A 23 13.93 6.37 -2.59
C ALA A 23 13.49 4.95 -3.00
N LEU A 24 14.34 3.94 -2.77
CA LEU A 24 14.00 2.55 -3.00
C LEU A 24 12.81 2.10 -2.12
N GLN A 25 12.88 2.32 -0.81
CA GLN A 25 11.79 1.91 0.10
C GLN A 25 10.47 2.62 -0.22
N VAL A 26 10.52 3.92 -0.51
CA VAL A 26 9.33 4.69 -0.90
C VAL A 26 8.72 4.11 -2.19
N ARG A 27 9.54 3.82 -3.20
CA ARG A 27 9.07 3.22 -4.46
C ARG A 27 8.46 1.84 -4.27
N GLU A 28 9.07 0.99 -3.44
CA GLU A 28 8.52 -0.33 -3.12
C GLU A 28 7.19 -0.21 -2.36
N ALA A 29 7.08 0.73 -1.42
CA ALA A 29 5.83 1.00 -0.70
C ALA A 29 4.72 1.47 -1.63
N ILE A 30 5.02 2.37 -2.57
CA ILE A 30 4.07 2.80 -3.61
C ILE A 30 3.63 1.60 -4.45
N ARG A 31 4.57 0.76 -4.91
CA ARG A 31 4.23 -0.42 -5.70
C ARG A 31 3.30 -1.35 -4.94
N LEU A 32 3.63 -1.68 -3.69
CA LEU A 32 2.80 -2.52 -2.83
C LEU A 32 1.40 -1.92 -2.64
N ALA A 33 1.31 -0.63 -2.34
CA ALA A 33 0.04 0.09 -2.22
C ALA A 33 -0.80 0.04 -3.52
N CYS A 34 -0.17 0.21 -4.68
CA CYS A 34 -0.83 0.18 -5.99
C CYS A 34 -1.30 -1.21 -6.43
N THR A 35 -0.61 -2.29 -6.02
CA THR A 35 -1.06 -3.66 -6.33
C THR A 35 -2.34 -4.06 -5.60
N GLN A 36 -2.75 -3.27 -4.62
CA GLN A 36 -3.98 -3.44 -3.87
C GLN A 36 -4.99 -2.35 -4.27
N TRP A 37 -5.81 -1.88 -3.35
CA TRP A 37 -6.85 -0.85 -3.55
C TRP A 37 -6.32 0.57 -3.85
N GLY A 38 -5.23 0.69 -4.61
CA GLY A 38 -4.65 1.97 -5.02
C GLY A 38 -4.07 2.80 -3.86
N GLY A 39 -3.74 2.18 -2.73
CA GLY A 39 -3.13 2.87 -1.59
C GLY A 39 -4.09 3.58 -0.62
N MET A 40 -5.40 3.62 -0.88
CA MET A 40 -6.35 4.36 -0.04
C MET A 40 -6.35 3.93 1.44
N PHE A 41 -6.04 2.66 1.71
CA PHE A 41 -5.94 2.10 3.06
C PHE A 41 -4.50 1.77 3.49
N PHE A 42 -3.50 2.29 2.77
CA PHE A 42 -2.09 1.95 2.96
C PHE A 42 -1.20 3.20 3.04
N PRO A 43 -1.27 4.01 4.12
CA PRO A 43 -0.46 5.21 4.24
C PRO A 43 1.02 4.84 4.27
N ILE A 44 1.80 5.63 3.54
CA ILE A 44 3.25 5.62 3.61
C ILE A 44 3.65 6.52 4.77
N ILE A 45 4.13 5.91 5.86
CA ILE A 45 4.49 6.59 7.10
C ILE A 45 6.02 6.76 7.12
N PRO A 46 6.52 8.01 7.03
CA PRO A 46 7.95 8.26 7.04
C PRO A 46 8.50 8.17 8.47
N VAL A 47 9.39 7.21 8.69
CA VAL A 47 10.04 7.00 9.99
C VAL A 47 11.30 7.86 10.05
N HIS A 48 11.11 9.15 10.33
CA HIS A 48 12.20 10.11 10.45
C HIS A 48 13.07 9.81 11.69
N LYS A 49 14.40 9.71 11.51
CA LYS A 49 15.34 9.82 12.64
C LYS A 49 15.47 11.27 13.13
N ARG A 50 15.36 12.21 12.21
CA ARG A 50 15.42 13.66 12.43
C ARG A 50 14.41 14.32 11.50
N MET A 51 13.66 15.29 12.02
CA MET A 51 12.71 16.07 11.22
C MET A 51 13.44 16.89 10.15
N PRO A 52 12.88 17.00 8.93
CA PRO A 52 13.48 17.76 7.84
C PRO A 52 13.64 19.24 8.20
N ALA A 53 14.64 19.88 7.61
CA ALA A 53 14.98 21.28 7.90
C ALA A 53 13.84 22.24 7.56
N SER A 54 13.10 21.97 6.47
CA SER A 54 11.97 22.78 6.02
C SER A 54 10.86 22.95 7.06
N TRP A 55 10.70 22.00 7.99
CA TRP A 55 9.70 22.13 9.06
C TRP A 55 10.09 23.19 10.09
N ARG A 56 11.37 23.57 10.17
CA ARG A 56 11.88 24.58 11.11
C ARG A 56 11.62 26.00 10.64
N GLU A 57 11.22 26.20 9.39
CA GLU A 57 11.04 27.51 8.77
C GLU A 57 9.65 28.10 9.07
N GLY A 58 8.76 27.34 9.71
CA GLY A 58 7.40 27.77 10.04
C GLY A 58 7.28 28.48 11.41
N PRO A 59 6.14 29.16 11.65
CA PRO A 59 5.87 29.84 12.93
C PRO A 59 5.62 28.86 14.10
N LEU A 60 5.44 27.57 13.81
CA LEU A 60 5.12 26.53 14.79
C LEU A 60 6.39 25.78 15.21
N LYS A 61 6.44 25.40 16.49
CA LYS A 61 7.52 24.57 17.02
C LYS A 61 7.49 23.19 16.36
N VAL A 62 8.63 22.76 15.83
CA VAL A 62 8.76 21.44 15.19
C VAL A 62 8.55 20.33 16.23
N PRO A 63 7.58 19.42 16.01
CA PRO A 63 7.39 18.28 16.89
C PRO A 63 8.58 17.31 16.81
N PRO A 64 8.87 16.57 17.88
CA PRO A 64 9.76 15.42 17.82
C PRO A 64 9.34 14.41 16.76
N ALA A 65 10.30 13.74 16.13
CA ALA A 65 10.01 12.77 15.07
C ALA A 65 9.14 11.59 15.54
N HIS A 66 9.28 11.18 16.80
CA HIS A 66 8.45 10.12 17.37
C HIS A 66 6.98 10.54 17.49
N ASP A 67 6.70 11.79 17.85
CA ASP A 67 5.34 12.32 17.96
C ASP A 67 4.66 12.39 16.60
N VAL A 68 5.41 12.70 15.54
CA VAL A 68 4.88 12.72 14.17
C VAL A 68 4.48 11.31 13.73
N VAL A 69 5.37 10.33 13.90
CA VAL A 69 5.06 8.93 13.56
C VAL A 69 3.89 8.43 14.39
N LYS A 70 3.87 8.73 15.70
CA LYS A 70 2.75 8.37 16.57
C LYS A 70 1.44 9.02 16.11
N GLY A 71 1.48 10.29 15.71
CA GLY A 71 0.31 10.99 15.16
C GLY A 71 -0.24 10.32 13.89
N TYR A 72 0.63 9.81 13.00
CA TYR A 72 0.18 9.00 11.86
C TYR A 72 -0.47 7.69 12.29
N LEU A 73 0.11 6.99 13.27
CA LEU A 73 -0.45 5.75 13.80
C LEU A 73 -1.81 5.99 14.47
N ASP A 74 -1.91 6.99 15.33
CA ASP A 74 -3.14 7.35 16.05
C ASP A 74 -4.22 7.88 15.09
N GLY A 75 -3.84 8.66 14.08
CA GLY A 75 -4.78 9.27 13.13
C GLY A 75 -5.30 8.30 12.08
N PHE A 76 -4.48 7.36 11.62
CA PHE A 76 -4.89 6.38 10.61
C PHE A 76 -5.42 5.07 11.21
N ASP A 77 -4.88 4.68 12.37
CA ASP A 77 -5.20 3.43 13.08
C ASP A 77 -4.97 2.18 12.20
N PRO A 78 -3.71 1.85 11.85
CA PRO A 78 -3.38 0.70 11.02
C PRO A 78 -3.53 -0.62 11.78
N ASP A 79 -3.96 -1.68 11.09
CA ASP A 79 -4.05 -3.03 11.65
C ASP A 79 -2.68 -3.71 11.75
N ILE A 80 -1.86 -3.49 10.74
CA ILE A 80 -0.56 -4.15 10.54
C ILE A 80 0.43 -3.10 10.05
N LEU A 81 1.66 -3.18 10.52
CA LEU A 81 2.78 -2.36 10.04
C LEU A 81 3.64 -3.18 9.09
N VAL A 82 3.97 -2.58 7.95
CA VAL A 82 4.89 -3.16 6.96
C VAL A 82 6.23 -2.45 7.07
N GLN A 83 7.28 -3.17 7.41
CA GLN A 83 8.59 -2.63 7.67
C GLN A 83 9.51 -2.74 6.45
N PHE A 84 9.71 -1.64 5.72
CA PHE A 84 10.66 -1.59 4.60
C PHE A 84 12.10 -1.34 5.05
N GLY A 85 12.29 -0.67 6.19
CA GLY A 85 13.62 -0.42 6.77
C GLY A 85 14.22 -1.64 7.48
N ARG A 86 15.51 -1.53 7.86
CA ARG A 86 16.19 -2.56 8.64
C ARG A 86 15.58 -2.72 10.04
N ASP A 87 15.35 -1.59 10.71
CA ASP A 87 14.90 -1.52 12.08
C ASP A 87 13.72 -0.56 12.22
N LEU A 88 12.80 -0.85 13.15
CA LEU A 88 11.80 0.09 13.61
C LEU A 88 12.22 0.69 14.96
N PRO A 89 11.90 1.95 15.22
CA PRO A 89 12.10 2.55 16.54
C PRO A 89 11.34 1.79 17.64
N LYS A 90 11.90 1.77 18.85
CA LYS A 90 11.29 1.08 20.01
C LYS A 90 9.83 1.50 20.26
N TYR A 91 9.54 2.80 20.17
CA TYR A 91 8.18 3.32 20.39
C TYR A 91 7.15 2.77 19.40
N VAL A 92 7.57 2.31 18.21
CA VAL A 92 6.70 1.63 17.24
C VAL A 92 6.49 0.17 17.64
N LEU A 93 7.56 -0.50 18.09
CA LEU A 93 7.47 -1.89 18.55
C LEU A 93 6.60 -2.02 19.81
N ASP A 94 6.61 -0.99 20.66
CA ASP A 94 5.79 -0.92 21.88
C ASP A 94 4.28 -0.78 21.58
N SER A 95 3.89 -0.43 20.34
CA SER A 95 2.48 -0.29 19.93
C SER A 95 1.70 -1.61 19.92
N LYS A 96 2.38 -2.76 20.04
CA LYS A 96 1.82 -4.13 19.96
C LYS A 96 1.14 -4.45 18.62
N LEU A 97 1.23 -3.56 17.63
CA LEU A 97 0.77 -3.83 16.28
C LEU A 97 1.61 -4.94 15.65
N LYS A 98 0.98 -5.77 14.83
CA LYS A 98 1.69 -6.80 14.08
C LYS A 98 2.63 -6.12 13.09
N VAL A 99 3.90 -6.48 13.12
CA VAL A 99 4.90 -6.02 12.14
C VAL A 99 5.22 -7.16 11.18
N ILE A 100 5.22 -6.88 9.89
CA ILE A 100 5.61 -7.82 8.82
C ILE A 100 6.64 -7.18 7.88
N LYS A 101 7.36 -8.00 7.12
CA LYS A 101 8.18 -7.52 6.00
C LYS A 101 7.36 -7.48 4.70
N PRO A 102 7.77 -6.68 3.70
CA PRO A 102 7.08 -6.61 2.40
C PRO A 102 6.93 -7.97 1.72
N GLU A 103 7.93 -8.83 1.84
CA GLU A 103 7.94 -10.19 1.30
C GLU A 103 6.89 -11.10 1.94
N ASP A 104 6.59 -10.91 3.22
CA ASP A 104 5.57 -11.68 3.96
C ASP A 104 4.14 -11.30 3.56
N PHE A 105 3.99 -10.18 2.84
CA PHE A 105 2.68 -9.74 2.37
C PHE A 105 2.12 -10.65 1.28
N TRP A 106 2.96 -11.36 0.53
CA TRP A 106 2.54 -12.24 -0.56
C TRP A 106 2.56 -13.70 -0.12
N ARG A 107 1.55 -14.49 -0.54
CA ARG A 107 1.53 -15.93 -0.20
C ARG A 107 2.58 -16.69 -1.01
N SER A 108 3.59 -17.26 -0.36
CA SER A 108 4.49 -18.22 -1.00
C SER A 108 3.90 -19.63 -1.02
N GLY A 109 3.03 -19.90 -2.00
CA GLY A 109 2.51 -21.25 -2.27
C GLY A 109 3.49 -22.12 -3.06
N ARG A 110 3.54 -23.43 -2.79
CA ARG A 110 4.36 -24.42 -3.53
C ARG A 110 3.87 -24.70 -4.97
N ASP A 111 2.65 -24.31 -5.30
CA ASP A 111 2.08 -24.42 -6.63
C ASP A 111 1.44 -23.09 -7.02
N LYS A 112 1.86 -22.57 -8.18
CA LYS A 112 1.33 -21.41 -8.92
C LYS A 112 1.85 -20.03 -8.50
N GLU A 113 2.12 -19.25 -9.56
CA GLU A 113 2.36 -17.81 -9.62
C GLU A 113 1.68 -17.05 -8.47
N ALA A 114 2.46 -16.79 -7.42
CA ALA A 114 2.00 -16.18 -6.18
C ALA A 114 1.72 -14.68 -6.35
N ASN A 115 0.56 -14.34 -6.90
CA ASN A 115 0.08 -12.95 -6.98
C ASN A 115 -1.03 -12.64 -5.96
N ASP A 116 -1.41 -13.61 -5.12
CA ASP A 116 -2.44 -13.41 -4.12
C ASP A 116 -1.85 -12.83 -2.82
N PRO A 117 -2.46 -11.78 -2.27
CA PRO A 117 -2.00 -11.24 -0.99
C PRO A 117 -2.27 -12.23 0.14
N ALA A 118 -1.31 -12.34 1.07
CA ALA A 118 -1.48 -13.11 2.31
C ALA A 118 -2.52 -12.47 3.23
N TYR A 119 -2.75 -11.17 3.09
CA TYR A 119 -3.66 -10.38 3.91
C TYR A 119 -4.64 -9.58 3.05
N GLY A 120 -5.92 -9.62 3.43
CA GLY A 120 -6.97 -8.86 2.76
C GLY A 120 -7.42 -9.46 1.42
N ILE A 121 -8.09 -8.64 0.61
CA ILE A 121 -8.61 -8.99 -0.72
C ILE A 121 -7.82 -8.16 -1.73
N GLY A 122 -7.28 -8.81 -2.76
CA GLY A 122 -6.55 -8.15 -3.83
C GLY A 122 -7.45 -7.37 -4.78
N VAL A 123 -6.91 -6.36 -5.46
CA VAL A 123 -7.68 -5.64 -6.49
C VAL A 123 -8.11 -6.56 -7.62
N LEU A 124 -7.29 -7.57 -7.96
CA LEU A 124 -7.62 -8.54 -8.98
C LEU A 124 -8.79 -9.43 -8.58
N ASP A 125 -8.93 -9.79 -7.31
CA ASP A 125 -10.06 -10.58 -6.81
C ASP A 125 -11.38 -9.82 -7.04
N VAL A 126 -11.38 -8.52 -6.71
CA VAL A 126 -12.55 -7.64 -6.88
C VAL A 126 -12.88 -7.48 -8.36
N LEU A 127 -11.88 -7.24 -9.19
CA LEU A 127 -12.07 -7.12 -10.64
C LEU A 127 -12.56 -8.42 -11.27
N LEU A 128 -12.07 -9.57 -10.80
CA LEU A 128 -12.51 -10.89 -11.23
C LEU A 128 -13.96 -11.16 -10.82
N ASP A 129 -14.36 -10.73 -9.62
CA ASP A 129 -15.73 -10.89 -9.14
C ASP A 129 -16.71 -10.02 -9.94
N ILE A 130 -16.40 -8.74 -10.13
CA ILE A 130 -17.12 -7.82 -11.02
C ILE A 130 -17.23 -8.41 -12.45
N PHE A 131 -16.13 -8.97 -12.96
CA PHE A 131 -16.12 -9.64 -14.26
C PHE A 131 -17.08 -10.83 -14.30
N ARG A 132 -17.07 -11.69 -13.28
CA ARG A 132 -17.93 -12.87 -13.22
C ARG A 132 -19.41 -12.51 -13.08
N GLU A 133 -19.73 -11.46 -12.34
CA GLU A 133 -21.09 -11.02 -12.11
C GLU A 133 -21.66 -10.31 -13.34
N HIS A 134 -20.90 -9.39 -13.94
CA HIS A 134 -21.43 -8.48 -14.96
C HIS A 134 -20.99 -8.80 -16.39
N PHE A 135 -19.88 -9.51 -16.58
CA PHE A 135 -19.24 -9.69 -17.90
C PHE A 135 -19.08 -11.17 -18.31
N LYS A 136 -19.54 -12.12 -17.50
CA LYS A 136 -19.51 -13.56 -17.81
C LYS A 136 -20.31 -13.91 -19.06
N PHE A 137 -21.34 -13.13 -19.39
CA PHE A 137 -22.18 -13.34 -20.57
C PHE A 137 -21.86 -12.35 -21.68
N LYS A 138 -21.98 -12.80 -22.93
CA LYS A 138 -21.76 -11.95 -24.11
C LYS A 138 -22.88 -10.91 -24.20
N ALA A 139 -22.55 -9.65 -23.90
CA ALA A 139 -23.48 -8.54 -24.06
C ALA A 139 -23.93 -8.41 -25.53
N LYS A 140 -25.21 -8.10 -25.75
CA LYS A 140 -25.77 -7.83 -27.08
C LYS A 140 -25.01 -6.72 -27.81
N TYR A 141 -24.50 -5.74 -27.05
CA TYR A 141 -23.63 -4.68 -27.50
C TYR A 141 -22.33 -4.73 -26.69
N PRO A 142 -21.25 -5.31 -27.24
CA PRO A 142 -20.00 -5.43 -26.50
C PRO A 142 -19.37 -4.06 -26.26
N LEU A 143 -18.82 -3.84 -25.07
CA LEU A 143 -18.02 -2.67 -24.78
C LEU A 143 -16.75 -2.69 -25.64
N LYS A 144 -16.43 -1.54 -26.24
CA LYS A 144 -15.19 -1.38 -27.02
C LYS A 144 -14.04 -1.08 -26.05
N ALA A 145 -13.34 -2.12 -25.59
CA ALA A 145 -12.10 -1.97 -24.85
C ALA A 145 -10.97 -1.54 -25.78
N ILE A 146 -10.26 -0.48 -25.43
CA ILE A 146 -9.05 -0.04 -26.11
C ILE A 146 -7.89 -0.28 -25.15
N VAL A 147 -6.97 -1.17 -25.52
CA VAL A 147 -5.76 -1.41 -24.73
C VAL A 147 -4.71 -0.40 -25.18
N PRO A 148 -4.23 0.48 -24.29
CA PRO A 148 -3.17 1.42 -24.64
C PRO A 148 -1.87 0.66 -24.94
N VAL A 149 -1.22 1.01 -26.05
CA VAL A 149 0.10 0.48 -26.39
C VAL A 149 1.14 1.42 -25.81
N ILE A 150 1.94 0.94 -24.86
CA ILE A 150 3.06 1.70 -24.31
C ILE A 150 4.17 1.74 -25.37
N PRO A 151 4.64 2.92 -25.81
CA PRO A 151 5.76 3.03 -26.74
C PRO A 151 7.03 2.40 -26.15
N LYS A 152 7.79 1.65 -26.97
CA LYS A 152 9.00 0.94 -26.51
C LYS A 152 10.08 1.89 -25.97
N ASP A 153 10.11 3.12 -26.45
CA ASP A 153 11.11 4.14 -26.09
C ASP A 153 10.93 4.65 -24.64
N SER A 154 9.72 4.53 -24.08
CA SER A 154 9.40 4.97 -22.71
C SER A 154 10.04 4.11 -21.62
N LEU A 155 10.48 2.89 -21.95
CA LEU A 155 11.07 1.94 -21.00
C LEU A 155 12.60 2.12 -20.83
N GLN A 156 13.24 2.94 -21.65
CA GLN A 156 14.70 3.12 -21.64
C GLN A 156 15.18 4.30 -20.78
N ASN A 157 14.31 5.23 -20.38
CA ASN A 157 14.69 6.37 -19.53
C ASN A 157 13.54 6.83 -18.60
N PRO A 158 13.38 6.20 -17.41
CA PRO A 158 12.31 6.54 -16.48
C PRO A 158 12.48 7.88 -15.75
N VAL A 159 13.55 8.65 -16.00
CA VAL A 159 13.92 9.83 -15.19
C VAL A 159 13.35 11.15 -15.75
N GLN A 160 12.87 11.19 -17.00
CA GLN A 160 12.44 12.46 -17.62
C GLN A 160 10.98 12.87 -17.38
N LEU A 161 10.15 12.04 -16.72
CA LEU A 161 8.73 12.34 -16.51
C LEU A 161 8.42 13.15 -15.24
N LEU A 162 9.45 13.56 -14.48
CA LEU A 162 9.30 14.34 -13.24
C LEU A 162 10.26 15.54 -13.22
N SER A 163 10.09 16.45 -14.17
CA SER A 163 10.56 17.83 -14.02
C SER A 163 9.42 18.76 -14.42
N PRO A 164 9.14 19.83 -13.65
CA PRO A 164 8.09 20.80 -13.95
C PRO A 164 8.34 21.58 -15.24
#